data_AF-T2M9K0-F1
#
_entry.id   AF-T2M9K0-F1
#
_cell.length_a   1.000
_cell.length_b   1.000
_cell.length_c   1.000
_cell.angle_alpha   90.00
_cell.angle_beta   90.00
_cell.angle_gamma   90.00
#
_symmetry.space_group_name_H-M   'P 1'
#
loop_
_entity.id
_entity.type
_entity.pdbx_description
1 polymer ?
#
loop_
_entity_poly.entity_id
_entity_poly.type
_entity_poly.pdbx_seq_one_letter_code
_entity_poly.pdbx_strand_id
1 'polypeptide(L)'
;MNKKGDVTIFYGPYLSCGTVDYRLDRLQGLITLLKKENYEITLEKTLERNLVQLIVHDEVVYTCKIQELVFGGDGKLDKKCYEAVDCISRCFL
;
A
#
# COMPACT_ATOMS: atom_id res chain seq x y z
N MET A 1 0.73 16.90 -15.16
CA MET A 1 1.71 16.09 -14.39
C MET A 1 1.76 14.73 -15.08
N ASN A 2 2.96 14.21 -15.37
CA ASN A 2 3.10 12.95 -16.10
C ASN A 2 2.96 11.78 -15.12
N LYS A 3 2.05 10.86 -15.41
CA LYS A 3 1.86 9.59 -14.67
C LYS A 3 3.16 8.77 -14.74
N LYS A 4 3.65 8.28 -13.59
CA LYS A 4 4.82 7.39 -13.53
C LYS A 4 4.47 5.94 -13.86
N GLY A 5 3.31 5.48 -13.40
CA GLY A 5 2.88 4.09 -13.60
C GLY A 5 1.63 3.75 -12.79
N ASP A 6 1.15 2.52 -12.98
CA ASP A 6 0.00 1.94 -12.30
C ASP A 6 0.45 1.01 -11.18
N VAL A 7 -0.20 1.11 -10.02
CA VAL A 7 0.04 0.26 -8.86
C VAL A 7 -1.30 -0.26 -8.34
N THR A 8 -1.44 -1.58 -8.25
CA THR A 8 -2.60 -2.20 -7.58
C THR A 8 -2.20 -2.62 -6.17
N ILE A 9 -2.96 -2.17 -5.17
CA ILE A 9 -2.80 -2.55 -3.77
C ILE A 9 -3.88 -3.56 -3.42
N PHE A 10 -3.49 -4.83 -3.27
CA PHE A 10 -4.34 -5.84 -2.66
C PHE A 10 -4.25 -5.72 -1.15
N TYR A 11 -5.40 -5.64 -0.47
CA TYR A 11 -5.43 -5.52 0.98
C TYR A 11 -6.50 -6.40 1.63
N GLY A 12 -6.06 -7.08 2.70
CA GLY A 12 -6.85 -7.98 3.50
C GLY A 12 -7.60 -7.28 4.64
N PRO A 13 -8.66 -7.92 5.17
CA PRO A 13 -9.28 -7.44 6.39
C PRO A 13 -8.32 -7.64 7.57
N TYR A 14 -8.38 -6.78 8.59
CA TYR A 14 -7.57 -6.92 9.79
C TYR A 14 -8.34 -6.56 11.06
N LEU A 15 -7.83 -7.05 12.19
CA LEU A 15 -8.43 -6.75 13.49
C LEU A 15 -8.11 -5.30 13.88
N SER A 16 -9.15 -4.51 14.06
CA SER A 16 -9.10 -3.17 14.64
C SER A 16 -10.35 -2.92 15.47
N CYS A 17 -10.20 -2.32 16.65
CA CYS A 17 -11.31 -2.02 17.56
C CYS A 17 -12.24 -3.22 17.84
N GLY A 18 -11.69 -4.43 17.92
CA GLY A 18 -12.46 -5.65 18.22
C GLY A 18 -13.19 -6.29 17.02
N THR A 19 -13.08 -5.73 15.81
CA THR A 19 -13.72 -6.27 14.60
C THR A 19 -12.69 -6.55 13.52
N VAL A 20 -12.87 -7.65 12.78
CA VAL A 20 -12.09 -7.96 11.58
C VAL A 20 -12.85 -7.45 10.36
N ASP A 21 -12.32 -6.42 9.70
CA ASP A 21 -12.97 -5.80 8.54
C ASP A 21 -11.93 -5.16 7.60
N TYR A 22 -12.35 -4.82 6.39
CA TYR A 22 -11.57 -4.06 5.42
C TYR A 22 -11.53 -2.59 5.81
N ARG A 23 -10.34 -2.08 6.10
CA ARG A 23 -10.15 -0.69 6.49
C ARG A 23 -8.95 -0.09 5.77
N LEU A 24 -9.05 1.20 5.45
CA LEU A 24 -8.02 1.92 4.71
C LEU A 24 -7.12 2.77 5.62
N ASP A 25 -7.44 2.90 6.91
CA ASP A 25 -6.74 3.83 7.81
C ASP A 25 -5.22 3.64 7.82
N ARG A 26 -4.76 2.39 7.82
CA ARG A 26 -3.33 2.03 7.78
C ARG A 26 -2.70 2.11 6.39
N LEU A 27 -3.50 2.13 5.32
CA LEU A 27 -3.02 2.30 3.94
C LEU A 27 -2.87 3.79 3.58
N GLN A 28 -3.48 4.69 4.36
CA GLN A 28 -3.53 6.13 4.05
C GLN A 28 -2.14 6.74 3.82
N GLY A 29 -1.17 6.41 4.66
CA GLY A 29 0.21 6.89 4.52
C GLY A 29 0.86 6.44 3.21
N LEU A 30 0.74 5.15 2.89
CA LEU A 30 1.29 4.57 1.66
C LEU A 30 0.64 5.18 0.41
N ILE A 31 -0.69 5.28 0.39
CA ILE A 31 -1.45 5.88 -0.71
C ILE A 31 -1.03 7.33 -0.93
N THR A 32 -0.80 8.08 0.15
CA THR A 32 -0.38 9.48 0.10
C THR A 32 0.99 9.63 -0.55
N LEU A 33 1.96 8.80 -0.16
CA LEU A 33 3.30 8.83 -0.73
C LEU A 33 3.33 8.43 -2.20
N LEU A 34 2.61 7.36 -2.58
CA LEU A 34 2.54 6.92 -3.97
C LEU A 34 1.89 7.97 -4.88
N LYS A 35 0.82 8.62 -4.43
CA LYS A 35 0.19 9.73 -5.18
C LYS A 35 1.13 10.92 -5.32
N LYS A 36 1.90 11.25 -4.28
CA LYS A 36 2.89 12.33 -4.33
C LYS A 36 3.98 12.07 -5.39
N GLU A 37 4.32 10.81 -5.61
CA GLU A 37 5.25 10.37 -6.65
C GLU A 37 4.61 10.28 -8.06
N ASN A 38 3.32 10.62 -8.22
CA ASN A 38 2.55 10.53 -9.47
C ASN A 38 2.27 9.10 -9.98
N TYR A 39 2.13 8.13 -9.06
CA TYR A 39 1.55 6.82 -9.39
C TYR A 39 0.03 6.86 -9.34
N GLU A 40 -0.62 6.13 -10.25
CA GLU A 40 -2.05 5.82 -10.14
C GLU A 40 -2.24 4.55 -9.31
N ILE A 41 -3.27 4.57 -8.47
CA ILE A 41 -3.46 3.55 -7.43
C ILE A 41 -4.85 2.96 -7.55
N THR A 42 -4.90 1.64 -7.71
CA THR A 42 -6.13 0.84 -7.63
C THR A 42 -6.11 0.06 -6.32
N LEU A 43 -7.23 0.04 -5.60
CA LEU A 43 -7.36 -0.70 -4.34
C LEU A 43 -8.27 -1.92 -4.54
N GLU A 44 -7.75 -3.11 -4.26
CA GLU A 44 -8.50 -4.35 -4.39
C GLU A 44 -8.53 -5.12 -3.07
N LYS A 45 -9.70 -5.64 -2.72
CA LYS A 45 -9.88 -6.43 -1.50
C LYS A 45 -9.46 -7.87 -1.75
N THR A 46 -8.71 -8.45 -0.81
CA THR A 46 -8.42 -9.89 -0.78
C THR A 46 -8.98 -10.52 0.49
N LEU A 47 -9.41 -11.79 0.39
CA LEU A 47 -9.88 -12.55 1.55
C LEU A 47 -8.73 -12.91 2.52
N GLU A 48 -7.48 -12.79 2.09
CA GLU A 48 -6.32 -13.12 2.90
C GLU A 48 -6.12 -12.09 4.03
N ARG A 49 -6.27 -12.53 5.27
CA ARG A 49 -6.28 -11.65 6.43
C ARG A 49 -4.94 -10.97 6.66
N ASN A 50 -4.98 -9.68 6.97
CA ASN A 50 -3.85 -8.80 7.24
C ASN A 50 -2.88 -8.61 6.06
N LEU A 51 -3.12 -9.19 4.90
CA LEU A 51 -2.22 -9.08 3.76
C LEU A 51 -2.24 -7.67 3.17
N VAL A 52 -1.07 -7.17 2.76
CA VAL A 52 -0.95 -6.08 1.79
C VAL A 52 0.04 -6.53 0.72
N GLN A 53 -0.38 -6.49 -0.53
CA GLN A 53 0.50 -6.73 -1.69
C GLN A 53 0.43 -5.55 -2.64
N LEU A 54 1.59 -5.17 -3.18
CA LEU A 54 1.70 -4.17 -4.23
C LEU A 54 2.02 -4.89 -5.53
N ILE A 55 1.19 -4.67 -6.54
CA ILE A 55 1.32 -5.27 -7.85
C ILE A 55 1.62 -4.18 -8.87
N VAL A 56 2.66 -4.41 -9.66
CA VAL A 56 3.10 -3.55 -10.78
C VAL A 56 3.38 -4.48 -11.95
N HIS A 57 2.84 -4.17 -13.13
CA HIS A 57 2.98 -5.01 -14.33
C HIS A 57 2.65 -6.50 -14.07
N ASP A 58 1.54 -6.75 -13.36
CA ASP A 58 1.06 -8.10 -13.00
C ASP A 58 1.99 -8.91 -12.07
N GLU A 59 3.06 -8.31 -11.55
CA GLU A 59 4.02 -8.93 -10.62
C GLU A 59 3.89 -8.37 -9.21
N VAL A 60 4.01 -9.23 -8.19
CA VAL A 60 4.03 -8.80 -6.78
C VAL A 60 5.42 -8.24 -6.45
N VAL A 61 5.50 -6.92 -6.25
CA VAL A 61 6.77 -6.22 -6.00
C VAL A 61 7.05 -5.96 -4.53
N TYR A 62 6.03 -6.01 -3.69
CA TYR A 62 6.16 -5.82 -2.25
C TYR A 62 5.03 -6.54 -1.50
N THR A 63 5.33 -7.05 -0.31
CA THR A 63 4.35 -7.67 0.59
C THR A 63 4.66 -7.30 2.03
N CYS A 64 3.63 -6.95 2.80
CA CYS A 64 3.74 -6.77 4.25
C CYS A 64 2.41 -7.11 4.93
N LYS A 65 2.39 -7.09 6.27
CA LYS A 65 1.13 -7.13 7.01
C LYS A 65 0.60 -5.70 7.17
N ILE A 66 -0.69 -5.50 6.97
CA ILE A 66 -1.34 -4.18 7.12
C ILE A 66 -1.15 -3.57 8.51
N GLN A 67 -0.95 -4.39 9.55
CA GLN A 67 -0.71 -3.94 10.92
C GLN A 67 0.71 -3.38 11.13
N GLU A 68 1.65 -3.68 10.23
CA GLU A 68 3.01 -3.12 10.24
C GLU A 68 3.04 -1.70 9.69
N LEU A 69 2.01 -1.29 8.93
CA LEU A 69 1.83 0.09 8.51
C LEU A 69 1.30 0.94 9.65
N VAL A 70 1.82 2.16 9.77
CA VAL A 70 1.39 3.14 10.76
C VAL A 70 -0.04 3.58 10.44
N PHE A 71 -0.84 3.74 11.49
CA PHE A 71 -2.24 4.15 11.36
C PHE A 71 -2.33 5.64 10.96
N GLY A 72 -3.01 5.91 9.84
CA GLY A 72 -3.25 7.26 9.35
C GLY A 72 -1.99 8.01 8.90
N GLY A 73 -2.12 9.32 8.73
CA GLY A 73 -1.01 10.22 8.43
C GLY A 73 -0.58 10.25 6.96
N ASP A 74 0.56 10.89 6.71
CA ASP A 74 1.12 11.14 5.38
C ASP A 74 2.23 10.15 4.98
N GLY A 75 2.47 9.13 5.79
CA GLY A 75 3.46 8.08 5.56
C GLY A 75 4.92 8.50 5.82
N LYS A 76 5.21 9.77 6.13
CA LYS A 76 6.60 10.27 6.21
C LYS A 76 7.42 9.74 7.38
N LEU A 77 6.77 9.19 8.39
CA LEU A 77 7.43 8.57 9.54
C LEU A 77 7.32 7.04 9.51
N ASP A 78 6.69 6.48 8.48
CA ASP A 78 6.47 5.05 8.34
C ASP A 78 7.56 4.43 7.45
N LYS A 79 8.50 3.72 8.08
CA LYS A 79 9.56 3.01 7.37
C LYS A 79 9.02 2.01 6.34
N LYS A 80 7.91 1.33 6.62
CA LYS A 80 7.31 0.35 5.71
C LYS A 80 6.76 1.01 4.46
N CYS A 81 6.21 2.22 4.59
CA CYS A 81 5.79 2.99 3.43
C CYS A 81 6.98 3.34 2.52
N TYR A 82 8.14 3.71 3.07
CA TYR A 82 9.32 3.99 2.26
C TYR A 82 9.89 2.74 1.59
N GLU A 83 9.97 1.61 2.31
CA GLU A 83 10.38 0.33 1.73
C GLU A 83 9.50 -0.04 0.51
N ALA A 84 8.18 0.10 0.66
CA ALA A 84 7.22 -0.13 -0.42
C ALA A 84 7.43 0.78 -1.64
N VAL A 85 7.59 2.09 -1.42
CA VAL A 85 7.80 3.06 -2.50
C VAL A 85 9.14 2.82 -3.21
N ASP A 86 10.20 2.47 -2.47
CA ASP A 86 11.50 2.14 -3.06
C ASP A 86 11.42 0.89 -3.95
N CYS A 87 10.73 -0.17 -3.50
CA CYS A 87 10.47 -1.36 -4.31
C CYS A 87 9.74 -1.01 -5.61
N ILE A 88 8.67 -0.23 -5.53
CA ILE A 88 7.91 0.20 -6.72
C ILE A 88 8.80 1.04 -7.65
N SER A 89 9.55 2.01 -7.12
CA SER A 89 10.41 2.87 -7.93
C SER A 89 11.43 2.07 -8.73
N ARG A 90 11.97 0.99 -8.17
CA ARG A 90 12.93 0.11 -8.86
C ARG A 90 12.32 -0.70 -10.00
N CYS A 91 11.00 -0.88 -10.03
CA CYS A 91 10.31 -1.59 -11.11
C CYS A 91 10.03 -0.72 -12.35
N PHE A 92 10.15 0.62 -12.21
CA PHE A 92 9.94 1.58 -13.28
C PHE A 92 11.24 2.27 -13.77
N LEU A 93 12.40 1.85 -13.22
CA LEU A 93 13.74 2.25 -13.69
C LEU A 93 14.20 1.36 -14.84
#